data_AF-A0A832HVL4-F1
#
_entry.id   AF-A0A832HVL4-F1
#
_cell.length_a   1.000
_cell.length_b   1.000
_cell.length_c   1.000
_cell.angle_alpha   90.00
_cell.angle_beta   90.00
_cell.angle_gamma   90.00
#
_symmetry.space_group_name_H-M   'P 1'
#
loop_
_entity.id
_entity.type
_entity.pdbx_description
1 polymer ?
#
loop_
_entity_poly.entity_id
_entity_poly.type
_entity_poly.pdbx_seq_one_letter_code
_entity_poly.pdbx_strand_id
1 'polypeptide(L)'
;MKHPSEETWMEYLYGEVSVEGRRELEQHLTECAECKLRLDEWQKTRRMLDTWKNPAASLPKAVPRRKYWWQAAAAVILLGVGIGIGWWGGRHGDLEVLRAQVQSDVRQAVKKEFEIWRAERQELFEALQTQQEATAEQLARLRQDLETVAVMAEAGLQSAQTRINKLVSLTKVGTE
;
A
#
# COMPACT_ATOMS: atom_id res chain seq x y z
N MET A 1 -18.93 4.57 33.34
CA MET A 1 -19.62 5.57 32.49
C MET A 1 -19.93 4.92 31.15
N LYS A 2 -20.87 5.45 30.36
CA LYS A 2 -21.09 4.95 28.99
C LYS A 2 -20.02 5.53 28.08
N HIS A 3 -19.25 4.67 27.41
CA HIS A 3 -18.25 5.10 26.43
C HIS A 3 -18.93 5.32 25.07
N PRO A 4 -18.55 6.36 24.32
CA PRO A 4 -19.01 6.52 22.93
C PRO A 4 -18.58 5.32 22.07
N SER A 5 -19.37 5.00 21.05
CA SER A 5 -19.04 3.93 20.12
C SER A 5 -17.80 4.29 19.31
N GLU A 6 -17.17 3.28 18.73
CA GLU A 6 -16.01 3.48 17.85
C GLU A 6 -16.38 4.31 16.60
N GLU A 7 -17.56 4.09 16.04
CA GLU A 7 -18.09 4.85 14.90
C GLU A 7 -18.12 6.36 15.20
N THR A 8 -18.65 6.75 16.36
CA THR A 8 -18.68 8.16 16.80
C THR A 8 -17.28 8.75 16.97
N TRP A 9 -16.30 7.96 17.42
CA TRP A 9 -14.90 8.42 17.48
C TRP A 9 -14.26 8.56 16.09
N MET A 10 -14.63 7.71 15.14
CA MET A 10 -14.15 7.83 13.76
C MET A 10 -14.71 9.09 13.09
N GLU A 11 -16.01 9.36 13.24
CA GLU A 11 -16.62 10.62 12.78
C GLU A 11 -15.90 11.83 13.40
N TYR A 12 -15.55 11.77 14.70
CA TYR A 12 -14.79 12.82 15.36
C TYR A 12 -13.40 13.02 14.75
N LEU A 13 -12.66 11.94 14.54
CA LEU A 13 -11.31 11.95 13.95
C LEU A 13 -11.29 12.48 12.52
N TYR A 14 -12.32 12.18 11.73
CA TYR A 14 -12.47 12.69 10.36
C TYR A 14 -13.13 14.07 10.29
N GLY A 15 -13.63 14.58 11.41
CA GLY A 15 -14.26 15.90 11.49
C GLY A 15 -15.68 15.95 10.95
N GLU A 16 -16.37 14.81 10.93
CA GLU A 16 -17.73 14.63 10.44
C GLU A 16 -18.81 14.82 11.52
N VAL A 17 -18.41 14.93 12.79
CA VAL A 17 -19.30 15.27 13.91
C VAL A 17 -19.76 16.73 13.87
N SER A 18 -20.98 16.98 14.34
CA SER A 18 -21.47 18.34 14.58
C SER A 18 -20.65 19.10 15.62
N VAL A 19 -20.81 20.42 15.69
CA VAL A 19 -20.12 21.28 16.67
C VAL A 19 -20.50 20.88 18.10
N GLU A 20 -21.77 20.57 18.32
CA GLU A 20 -22.30 20.12 19.60
C GLU A 20 -21.71 18.76 19.99
N GLY A 21 -21.69 17.80 19.04
CA GLY A 21 -21.12 16.47 19.27
C GLY A 21 -19.62 16.51 19.54
N ARG A 22 -18.88 17.39 18.86
CA ARG A 22 -17.46 17.63 19.15
C ARG A 22 -17.24 18.07 20.61
N ARG A 23 -18.04 19.03 21.10
CA ARG A 23 -17.92 19.53 22.48
C ARG A 23 -18.22 18.46 23.52
N GLU A 24 -19.22 17.62 23.28
CA GLU A 24 -19.57 16.51 24.18
C GLU A 24 -18.45 15.46 24.26
N LEU A 25 -17.85 15.12 23.12
CA LEU A 25 -16.73 14.19 23.05
C LEU A 25 -15.47 14.77 23.70
N GLU A 26 -15.18 16.06 23.48
CA GLU A 26 -14.07 16.74 24.15
C GLU A 26 -14.25 16.76 25.68
N GLN A 27 -15.47 17.03 26.15
CA GLN A 27 -15.78 16.92 27.58
C GLN A 27 -15.54 15.49 28.08
N HIS A 28 -16.02 14.48 27.35
CA HIS A 28 -15.78 13.08 27.71
C HIS A 28 -14.29 12.73 27.81
N LEU A 29 -13.44 13.28 26.94
CA LEU A 29 -11.99 13.08 26.98
C LEU A 29 -11.33 13.71 28.21
N THR A 30 -11.93 14.74 28.81
CA THR A 30 -11.44 15.30 30.08
C THR A 30 -11.78 14.41 31.27
N GLU A 31 -12.89 13.66 31.20
CA GLU A 31 -13.40 12.85 32.29
C GLU A 31 -12.98 11.36 32.17
N CYS A 32 -12.60 10.89 30.98
CA CYS A 32 -12.29 9.48 30.72
C CYS A 32 -10.87 9.25 30.18
N ALA A 33 -9.98 8.74 31.03
CA ALA A 33 -8.61 8.41 30.66
C ALA A 33 -8.51 7.26 29.62
N GLU A 34 -9.42 6.28 29.67
CA GLU A 34 -9.41 5.14 28.73
C GLU A 34 -9.69 5.60 27.30
N CYS A 35 -10.72 6.43 27.09
CA CYS A 35 -11.03 6.97 25.77
C CYS A 35 -9.90 7.86 25.25
N LYS A 36 -9.21 8.58 26.14
CA LYS A 36 -8.04 9.39 25.77
C LYS A 36 -6.87 8.54 25.27
N LEU A 37 -6.58 7.42 25.92
CA LEU A 37 -5.53 6.49 25.50
C LEU A 37 -5.84 5.89 24.12
N ARG A 38 -7.08 5.43 23.92
CA ARG A 38 -7.53 4.85 22.64
C ARG A 38 -7.45 5.86 21.50
N LEU A 39 -7.86 7.10 21.75
CA LEU A 39 -7.80 8.17 20.76
C LEU A 39 -6.35 8.53 20.37
N ASP A 40 -5.43 8.57 21.33
CA ASP A 40 -4.02 8.84 21.06
C ASP A 40 -3.37 7.72 20.22
N GLU A 41 -3.73 6.45 20.48
CA GLU A 41 -3.27 5.31 19.68
C GLU A 41 -3.72 5.44 18.21
N TRP A 42 -4.99 5.77 17.96
CA TRP A 42 -5.49 6.00 16.60
C TRP A 42 -4.80 7.19 15.92
N GLN A 43 -4.62 8.31 16.63
CA GLN A 43 -3.91 9.47 16.09
C GLN A 43 -2.43 9.18 15.80
N LYS A 44 -1.78 8.32 16.59
CA LYS A 44 -0.41 7.88 16.34
C LYS A 44 -0.31 7.04 15.07
N THR A 45 -1.22 6.08 14.89
CA THR A 45 -1.29 5.28 13.66
C THR A 45 -1.54 6.15 12.43
N ARG A 46 -2.46 7.12 12.52
CA ARG A 46 -2.71 8.07 11.43
C ARG A 46 -1.48 8.90 11.08
N ARG A 47 -0.77 9.45 12.08
CA ARG A 47 0.49 10.20 11.86
C ARG A 47 1.56 9.33 11.20
N MET A 48 1.66 8.05 11.58
CA MET A 48 2.59 7.10 10.97
C MET A 48 2.25 6.88 9.48
N LEU A 49 0.96 6.70 9.16
CA LEU A 49 0.50 6.57 7.78
C LEU A 49 0.69 7.87 6.97
N ASP A 50 0.48 9.04 7.57
CA ASP A 50 0.75 10.33 6.91
C ASP A 50 2.24 10.51 6.57
N THR A 51 3.13 9.98 7.40
CA THR A 51 4.58 9.97 7.13
C THR A 51 5.01 8.89 6.14
N TRP A 52 4.13 7.95 5.81
CA TRP A 52 4.43 6.89 4.84
C TRP A 52 4.56 7.47 3.44
N LYS A 53 5.80 7.66 2.98
CA LYS A 53 6.08 8.01 1.59
C LYS A 53 6.05 6.74 0.74
N ASN A 54 5.11 6.66 -0.19
CA ASN A 54 5.08 5.59 -1.19
C ASN A 54 6.40 5.62 -2.00
N PRO A 55 7.25 4.58 -1.93
CA PRO A 55 8.50 4.54 -2.69
C PRO A 55 8.29 4.52 -4.21
N ALA A 56 7.09 4.20 -4.69
CA ALA A 56 6.73 4.24 -6.11
C ALA A 56 6.36 5.65 -6.62
N ALA A 57 6.17 6.64 -5.75
CA ALA A 57 5.66 7.97 -6.12
C ALA A 57 6.75 9.06 -6.22
N SER A 58 8.03 8.70 -6.35
CA SER A 58 9.06 9.67 -6.68
C SER A 58 8.94 10.09 -8.15
N LEU A 59 8.05 11.04 -8.42
CA LEU A 59 7.94 11.70 -9.71
C LEU A 59 9.31 12.30 -10.10
N PRO A 60 9.66 12.29 -11.40
CA PRO A 60 10.90 12.93 -11.86
C PRO A 60 10.92 14.42 -11.47
N LYS A 61 12.06 14.88 -10.94
CA LYS A 61 12.28 16.28 -10.56
C LYS A 61 11.92 17.22 -11.73
N ALA A 62 11.16 18.26 -11.43
CA ALA A 62 10.63 19.23 -12.39
C ALA A 62 11.72 19.74 -13.37
N VAL A 63 11.46 19.53 -14.66
CA VAL A 63 12.24 20.08 -15.77
C VAL A 63 12.19 21.61 -15.70
N PRO A 64 13.31 22.34 -15.86
CA PRO A 64 13.33 23.79 -15.73
C PRO A 64 12.40 24.43 -16.77
N ARG A 65 11.53 25.33 -16.29
CA ARG A 65 10.57 26.10 -17.11
C ARG A 65 11.33 27.07 -18.00
N ARG A 66 11.79 26.59 -19.16
CA ARG A 66 12.29 27.44 -20.24
C ARG A 66 11.11 28.28 -20.77
N LYS A 67 11.41 29.52 -21.10
CA LYS A 67 10.51 30.66 -21.34
C LYS A 67 9.62 30.48 -22.59
N TYR A 68 8.62 29.59 -22.55
CA TYR A 68 7.65 29.36 -23.65
C TYR A 68 6.39 30.24 -23.54
N TRP A 69 6.54 31.55 -23.23
CA TRP A 69 5.44 32.54 -23.27
C TRP A 69 4.66 32.46 -24.58
N TRP A 70 5.34 32.42 -25.72
CA TRP A 70 4.75 32.39 -27.06
C TRP A 70 3.77 31.23 -27.32
N GLN A 71 3.83 30.12 -26.56
CA GLN A 71 2.87 29.03 -26.73
C GLN A 71 1.53 29.27 -26.00
N ALA A 72 1.49 30.17 -25.02
CA ALA A 72 0.25 30.55 -24.34
C ALA A 72 -0.68 31.37 -25.25
N ALA A 73 -0.12 32.16 -26.17
CA ALA A 73 -0.92 32.96 -27.12
C ALA A 73 -1.66 32.08 -28.14
N ALA A 74 -1.06 30.97 -28.59
CA ALA A 74 -1.70 30.02 -29.49
C ALA A 74 -2.86 29.26 -28.82
N ALA A 75 -2.73 28.93 -27.53
CA ALA A 75 -3.77 28.25 -26.76
C ALA A 75 -5.04 29.11 -26.56
N VAL A 76 -4.89 30.42 -26.39
CA VAL A 76 -6.03 31.36 -26.24
C VAL A 76 -6.83 31.48 -27.54
N ILE A 77 -6.16 31.47 -28.70
CA ILE A 77 -6.83 31.52 -30.01
C ILE A 77 -7.59 30.20 -30.29
N LEU A 78 -7.01 29.05 -29.96
CA LEU A 78 -7.68 27.76 -30.11
C LEU A 78 -8.89 27.60 -29.17
N LEU A 79 -8.80 28.11 -27.94
CA LEU A 79 -9.94 28.13 -27.00
C LEU A 79 -11.04 29.12 -27.41
N GLY A 80 -10.68 30.29 -27.96
CA GLY A 80 -11.65 31.27 -28.47
C GLY A 80 -12.45 30.76 -29.68
N VAL A 81 -11.81 30.01 -30.58
CA VAL A 81 -12.48 29.39 -31.74
C VAL A 81 -13.39 28.22 -31.31
N GLY A 82 -13.00 27.45 -30.31
CA GLY A 82 -13.82 26.34 -29.79
C GLY A 82 -15.14 26.78 -29.15
N ILE A 83 -15.13 27.91 -28.41
CA ILE A 83 -16.34 28.46 -27.76
C ILE A 83 -17.30 29.08 -28.79
N GLY A 84 -16.79 29.66 -29.89
CA GLY A 84 -17.62 30.24 -30.95
C GLY A 84 -18.44 29.23 -31.75
N ILE A 85 -17.98 27.98 -31.86
CA ILE A 85 -18.66 26.93 -32.64
C ILE A 85 -19.83 26.30 -31.85
N GLY A 86 -19.78 26.29 -30.53
CA GLY A 86 -20.78 25.61 -29.68
C GLY A 86 -22.13 26.32 -29.59
N TRP A 87 -22.19 27.64 -29.77
CA TRP A 87 -23.42 28.39 -29.50
C TRP A 87 -24.31 28.62 -30.72
N TRP A 88 -23.80 28.48 -31.95
CA TRP A 88 -24.56 28.80 -33.17
C TRP A 88 -24.91 27.60 -34.08
N GLY A 89 -24.35 26.42 -33.82
CA GLY A 89 -24.45 25.26 -34.71
C GLY A 89 -25.60 24.29 -34.43
N GLY A 90 -26.85 24.73 -34.59
CA GLY A 90 -27.96 23.80 -34.79
C GLY A 90 -27.79 23.06 -36.13
N ARG A 91 -27.23 21.84 -36.11
CA ARG A 91 -27.31 20.87 -37.22
C ARG A 91 -27.79 19.52 -36.69
N HIS A 92 -29.11 19.36 -36.64
CA HIS A 92 -29.79 18.10 -36.26
C HIS A 92 -29.79 17.02 -37.37
N GLY A 93 -28.91 17.11 -38.38
CA GLY A 93 -28.93 16.20 -39.54
C GLY A 93 -27.95 15.01 -39.51
N ASP A 94 -26.88 15.06 -38.71
CA ASP A 94 -25.75 14.12 -38.82
C ASP A 94 -25.41 13.37 -37.52
N LEU A 95 -26.29 13.41 -36.53
CA LEU A 95 -26.07 12.76 -35.23
C LEU A 95 -26.01 11.23 -35.32
N GLU A 96 -26.75 10.61 -36.25
CA GLU A 96 -26.71 9.15 -36.43
C GLU A 96 -25.41 8.67 -37.07
N VAL A 97 -24.90 9.40 -38.07
CA VAL A 97 -23.63 9.08 -38.73
C VAL A 97 -22.46 9.26 -37.75
N LEU A 98 -22.46 10.38 -37.01
CA LEU A 98 -21.47 10.62 -35.96
C LEU A 98 -21.54 9.58 -34.85
N ARG A 99 -22.75 9.16 -34.44
CA ARG A 99 -22.91 8.12 -33.42
C ARG A 99 -22.39 6.76 -33.90
N ALA A 100 -22.66 6.38 -35.13
CA ALA A 100 -22.17 5.13 -35.70
C ALA A 100 -20.64 5.09 -35.75
N GLN A 101 -20.01 6.21 -36.15
CA GLN A 101 -18.55 6.33 -36.22
C GLN A 101 -17.89 6.37 -34.83
N VAL A 102 -18.47 7.10 -33.88
CA VAL A 102 -17.97 7.10 -32.49
C VAL A 102 -18.13 5.73 -31.85
N GLN A 103 -19.22 5.01 -32.11
CA GLN A 103 -19.44 3.67 -31.58
C GLN A 103 -18.42 2.66 -32.10
N SER A 104 -18.00 2.74 -33.37
CA SER A 104 -16.94 1.89 -33.89
C SER A 104 -15.58 2.22 -33.28
N ASP A 105 -15.25 3.51 -33.15
CA ASP A 105 -13.96 3.95 -32.61
C ASP A 105 -13.82 3.59 -31.14
N VAL A 106 -14.88 3.78 -30.35
CA VAL A 106 -14.90 3.37 -28.93
C VAL A 106 -14.75 1.86 -28.79
N ARG A 107 -15.43 1.04 -29.62
CA ARG A 107 -15.26 -0.42 -29.57
C ARG A 107 -13.84 -0.85 -29.91
N GLN A 108 -13.20 -0.21 -30.88
CA GLN A 108 -11.81 -0.50 -31.24
C GLN A 108 -10.85 -0.07 -30.14
N ALA A 109 -11.04 1.12 -29.55
CA ALA A 109 -10.24 1.62 -28.45
C ALA A 109 -10.34 0.72 -27.22
N VAL A 110 -11.57 0.36 -26.81
CA VAL A 110 -11.81 -0.55 -25.68
C VAL A 110 -11.20 -1.94 -25.94
N LYS A 111 -11.32 -2.48 -27.15
CA LYS A 111 -10.72 -3.79 -27.47
C LYS A 111 -9.19 -3.75 -27.35
N LYS A 112 -8.57 -2.68 -27.83
CA LYS A 112 -7.12 -2.48 -27.73
C LYS A 112 -6.66 -2.30 -26.29
N GLU A 113 -7.36 -1.49 -25.50
CA GLU A 113 -7.07 -1.34 -24.07
C GLU A 113 -7.25 -2.65 -23.31
N PHE A 114 -8.27 -3.44 -23.65
CA PHE A 114 -8.50 -4.73 -23.02
C PHE A 114 -7.45 -5.79 -23.40
N GLU A 115 -6.83 -5.69 -24.58
CA GLU A 115 -5.69 -6.53 -24.95
C GLU A 115 -4.43 -6.15 -24.18
N ILE A 116 -4.15 -4.84 -24.05
CA ILE A 116 -3.02 -4.33 -23.26
C ILE A 116 -3.19 -4.73 -21.78
N TRP A 117 -4.37 -4.47 -21.21
CA TRP A 117 -4.66 -4.80 -19.82
C TRP A 117 -4.63 -6.31 -19.55
N ARG A 118 -5.06 -7.15 -20.51
CA ARG A 118 -4.92 -8.61 -20.37
C ARG A 118 -3.47 -9.05 -20.37
N ALA A 119 -2.64 -8.51 -21.26
CA ALA A 119 -1.21 -8.84 -21.31
C ALA A 119 -0.51 -8.43 -20.01
N GLU A 120 -0.70 -7.19 -19.56
CA GLU A 120 -0.12 -6.69 -18.31
C GLU A 120 -0.58 -7.53 -17.09
N ARG A 121 -1.86 -7.91 -17.05
CA ARG A 121 -2.40 -8.71 -15.97
C ARG A 121 -1.84 -10.13 -15.97
N GLN A 122 -1.59 -10.73 -17.14
CA GLN A 122 -0.94 -12.04 -17.24
C GLN A 122 0.50 -11.99 -16.72
N GLU A 123 1.28 -10.99 -17.14
CA GLU A 123 2.65 -10.79 -16.65
C GLU A 123 2.70 -10.63 -15.12
N LEU A 124 1.76 -9.87 -14.55
CA LEU A 124 1.65 -9.70 -13.10
C LEU A 124 1.34 -11.02 -12.38
N PHE A 125 0.44 -11.84 -12.94
CA PHE A 125 0.11 -13.14 -12.34
C PHE A 125 1.31 -14.10 -12.38
N GLU A 126 2.04 -14.15 -13.49
CA GLU A 126 3.25 -14.96 -13.62
C GLU A 126 4.35 -14.50 -12.65
N ALA A 127 4.56 -13.19 -12.52
CA ALA A 127 5.49 -12.62 -11.56
C ALA A 127 5.12 -12.95 -10.11
N LEU A 128 3.82 -12.91 -9.76
CA LEU A 128 3.35 -13.29 -8.43
C LEU A 128 3.56 -14.79 -8.15
N GLN A 129 3.29 -15.64 -9.14
CA GLN A 129 3.46 -17.08 -8.97
C GLN A 129 4.93 -17.45 -8.76
N THR A 130 5.83 -16.92 -9.60
CA THR A 130 7.28 -17.14 -9.45
C THR A 130 7.80 -16.63 -8.10
N GLN A 131 7.28 -15.51 -7.62
CA GLN A 131 7.62 -15.00 -6.28
C GLN A 131 7.17 -15.97 -5.18
N GLN A 132 5.95 -16.51 -5.28
CA GLN A 132 5.46 -17.48 -4.30
C GLN A 132 6.32 -18.75 -4.28
N GLU A 133 6.65 -19.30 -5.45
CA GLU A 133 7.52 -20.48 -5.56
C GLU A 133 8.90 -20.22 -4.94
N ALA A 134 9.51 -19.06 -5.24
CA ALA A 134 10.79 -18.67 -4.65
C ALA A 134 10.73 -18.57 -3.11
N THR A 135 9.62 -18.04 -2.55
CA THR A 135 9.46 -17.98 -1.09
C THR A 135 9.27 -19.36 -0.46
N ALA A 136 8.55 -20.27 -1.13
CA ALA A 136 8.36 -21.63 -0.67
C ALA A 136 9.69 -22.40 -0.63
N GLU A 137 10.53 -22.23 -1.65
CA GLU A 137 11.89 -22.80 -1.67
C GLU A 137 12.76 -22.24 -0.55
N GLN A 138 12.72 -20.93 -0.30
CA GLN A 138 13.48 -20.30 0.78
C GLN A 138 13.09 -20.86 2.15
N LEU A 139 11.80 -21.03 2.41
CA LEU A 139 11.31 -21.61 3.66
C LEU A 139 11.74 -23.08 3.80
N ALA A 140 11.70 -23.85 2.71
CA ALA A 140 12.17 -25.23 2.71
C ALA A 140 13.68 -25.33 3.04
N ARG A 141 14.51 -24.45 2.45
CA ARG A 141 15.95 -24.38 2.75
C ARG A 141 16.21 -23.98 4.20
N LEU A 142 15.52 -22.95 4.69
CA LEU A 142 15.67 -22.50 6.08
C LEU A 142 15.34 -23.63 7.07
N ARG A 143 14.29 -24.42 6.78
CA ARG A 143 13.95 -25.58 7.60
C ARG A 143 15.07 -26.64 7.59
N GLN A 144 15.62 -26.95 6.44
CA GLN A 144 16.73 -27.90 6.33
C GLN A 144 17.98 -27.43 7.09
N ASP A 145 18.28 -26.13 7.04
CA ASP A 145 19.38 -25.54 7.81
C ASP A 145 19.12 -25.66 9.32
N LEU A 146 17.89 -25.42 9.77
CA LEU A 146 17.52 -25.58 11.17
C LEU A 146 17.63 -27.05 11.63
N GLU A 147 17.20 -28.00 10.80
CA GLU A 147 17.37 -29.44 11.08
C GLU A 147 18.86 -29.81 11.18
N THR A 148 19.71 -29.24 10.31
CA THR A 148 21.17 -29.44 10.35
C THR A 148 21.78 -28.86 11.63
N VAL A 149 21.41 -27.63 12.00
CA VAL A 149 21.88 -27.00 13.24
C VAL A 149 21.43 -27.79 14.47
N ALA A 150 20.20 -28.32 14.47
CA ALA A 150 19.71 -29.15 15.56
C ALA A 150 20.54 -30.44 15.73
N VAL A 151 20.86 -31.13 14.64
CA VAL A 151 21.72 -32.33 14.67
C VAL A 151 23.14 -31.99 15.14
N MET A 152 23.72 -30.88 14.66
CA MET A 152 25.05 -30.44 15.10
C MET A 152 25.07 -30.06 16.59
N ALA A 153 24.01 -29.41 17.07
CA ALA A 153 23.86 -29.06 18.47
C ALA A 153 23.76 -30.30 19.36
N GLU A 154 22.95 -31.29 18.97
CA GLU A 154 22.81 -32.55 19.69
C GLU A 154 24.14 -33.33 19.76
N ALA A 155 24.85 -33.45 18.64
CA ALA A 155 26.18 -34.08 18.61
C ALA A 155 27.19 -33.35 19.50
N GLY A 156 27.15 -32.01 19.51
CA GLY A 156 27.98 -31.18 20.39
C GLY A 156 27.70 -31.43 21.88
N LEU A 157 26.42 -31.52 22.26
CA LEU A 157 25.99 -31.80 23.64
C LEU A 157 26.42 -33.20 24.09
N GLN A 158 26.22 -34.23 23.26
CA GLN A 158 26.65 -35.60 23.56
C GLN A 158 28.18 -35.68 23.74
N SER A 159 28.94 -34.97 22.89
CA SER A 159 30.41 -34.88 23.01
C SER A 159 30.83 -34.22 24.33
N ALA A 160 30.17 -33.11 24.71
CA ALA A 160 30.42 -32.44 25.98
C ALA A 160 30.12 -33.34 27.18
N GLN A 161 29.00 -34.07 27.16
CA GLN A 161 28.64 -35.01 28.22
C GLN A 161 29.65 -36.15 28.35
N THR A 162 30.12 -36.68 27.22
CA THR A 162 31.15 -37.74 27.20
C THR A 162 32.46 -37.24 27.81
N ARG A 163 32.87 -36.01 27.49
CA ARG A 163 34.08 -35.38 28.08
C ARG A 163 33.93 -35.18 29.58
N ILE A 164 32.78 -34.68 30.04
CA ILE A 164 32.50 -34.50 31.47
C ILE A 164 32.57 -35.85 32.20
N ASN A 165 31.90 -36.89 31.69
CA ASN A 165 31.94 -38.23 32.29
C ASN A 165 33.37 -38.80 32.37
N LYS A 166 34.20 -38.55 31.34
CA LYS A 166 35.61 -38.96 31.34
C LYS A 166 36.44 -38.19 32.37
N LEU A 167 36.20 -36.89 32.57
CA LEU A 167 36.89 -36.12 33.60
C LEU A 167 36.49 -36.57 35.00
N VAL A 168 35.19 -36.82 35.22
CA VAL A 168 34.68 -37.34 36.50
C VAL A 168 35.28 -38.71 36.83
N SER A 169 35.38 -39.62 35.85
CA SER A 169 35.98 -40.94 36.09
C SER A 169 37.47 -40.84 36.41
N LEU A 170 38.22 -39.94 35.76
CA LEU A 170 39.63 -39.69 36.08
C LEU A 170 39.81 -39.11 37.49
N THR A 171 38.94 -38.19 37.92
CA THR A 171 39.02 -37.64 39.28
C THR A 171 38.72 -38.68 40.36
N LYS A 172 37.83 -39.63 40.11
CA LYS A 172 37.45 -40.67 41.08
C LYS A 172 38.57 -41.69 41.35
N VAL A 173 39.44 -41.94 40.36
CA VAL A 173 40.58 -42.87 40.49
C VAL A 173 41.77 -42.24 41.22
N GLY A 174 41.87 -40.91 41.27
CA GLY A 174 42.99 -40.21 41.93
C GLY A 174 42.81 -39.93 43.42
N THR A 175 41.70 -40.36 44.03
CA THR A 175 41.34 -40.09 45.44
C THR A 175 41.36 -41.33 46.36
N GLU A 176 41.82 -42.47 45.86
CA GLU A 176 42.17 -43.67 46.66
C GLU A 176 43.69 -43.76 46.82
#